data_AF-A0A7C3A5I8-F1
#
_entry.id   AF-A0A7C3A5I8-F1
#
_cell.length_a   1.000
_cell.length_b   1.000
_cell.length_c   1.000
_cell.angle_alpha   90.00
_cell.angle_beta   90.00
_cell.angle_gamma   90.00
#
_symmetry.space_group_name_H-M   'P 1'
#
loop_
_entity.id
_entity.type
_entity.pdbx_description
1 polymer ?
#
loop_
_entity_poly.entity_id
_entity_poly.type
_entity_poly.pdbx_seq_one_letter_code
_entity_poly.pdbx_strand_id
1 'polypeptide(L)' 'MGAKRIYEIEPKAPYSLKLTFTGTEPAFPSVFDGGRLWRVVRTSSGALVPLGVEQKGPVDEPLLKIEVLLGSVEEEGAE' A
#
# COMPACT_ATOMS: atom_id res chain seq x y z
N MET A 1 13.81 -6.27 -12.97
CA MET A 1 12.83 -6.51 -11.89
C MET A 1 13.37 -5.80 -10.66
N GLY A 2 12.78 -4.65 -10.28
CA GLY A 2 13.32 -3.78 -9.23
C GLY A 2 13.39 -4.48 -7.87
N ALA A 3 14.24 -3.98 -6.97
CA ALA A 3 14.31 -4.49 -5.61
C ALA A 3 12.96 -4.27 -4.90
N LYS A 4 12.60 -5.14 -3.97
CA LYS A 4 11.42 -4.95 -3.14
C LYS A 4 11.68 -5.32 -1.69
N ARG A 5 11.04 -4.61 -0.77
CA ARG A 5 11.00 -4.95 0.65
C ARG A 5 9.59 -5.30 1.05
N ILE A 6 9.45 -6.30 1.91
CA ILE A 6 8.17 -6.77 2.43
C ILE A 6 8.14 -6.50 3.93
N TYR A 7 7.03 -5.94 4.39
CA TYR A 7 6.72 -5.77 5.80
C TYR A 7 5.40 -6.48 6.11
N GLU A 8 5.29 -6.97 7.34
CA GLU A 8 4.06 -7.51 7.88
C GLU A 8 3.64 -6.67 9.09
N ILE A 9 2.35 -6.46 9.21
CA ILE A 9 1.73 -5.65 10.28
C ILE A 9 0.41 -6.27 10.68
N GLU A 10 0.13 -6.22 11.97
CA GLU A 10 -1.10 -6.74 12.58
C GLU A 10 -1.94 -5.57 13.08
N PRO A 11 -2.99 -5.15 12.34
CA PRO A 11 -3.93 -4.16 12.81
C PRO A 11 -4.69 -4.66 14.06
N LYS A 12 -5.28 -3.72 14.80
CA LYS A 12 -6.19 -4.10 15.89
C LYS A 12 -7.48 -4.69 15.30
N ALA A 13 -7.82 -5.91 15.72
CA ALA A 13 -9.06 -6.56 15.35
C ALA A 13 -10.30 -5.85 15.94
N PRO A 14 -11.46 -5.89 15.25
CA PRO A 14 -11.65 -6.43 13.90
C PRO A 14 -11.14 -5.47 12.81
N TYR A 15 -10.51 -6.01 11.76
CA TYR A 15 -10.04 -5.21 10.61
C TYR A 15 -10.25 -5.91 9.27
N SER A 16 -10.82 -5.18 8.30
CA SER A 16 -10.97 -5.63 6.92
C SER A 16 -10.54 -4.54 5.94
N LEU A 17 -9.39 -4.74 5.28
CA LEU A 17 -8.87 -3.86 4.23
C LEU A 17 -9.91 -3.66 3.12
N LYS A 18 -10.60 -4.75 2.74
CA LYS A 18 -11.64 -4.71 1.70
C LYS A 18 -12.80 -3.82 2.12
N LEU A 19 -13.35 -4.00 3.33
CA LEU A 19 -14.49 -3.19 3.77
C LEU A 19 -14.09 -1.71 3.93
N THR A 20 -12.86 -1.43 4.38
CA THR A 20 -12.33 -0.07 4.47
C THR A 20 -12.38 0.65 3.11
N PHE A 21 -11.88 0.01 2.05
CA PHE A 21 -11.72 0.68 0.74
C PHE A 21 -12.84 0.43 -0.27
N THR A 22 -13.73 -0.53 0.00
CA THR A 22 -14.98 -0.67 -0.77
C THR A 22 -16.04 0.32 -0.26
N GLY A 23 -16.09 0.55 1.06
CA GLY A 23 -17.03 1.51 1.67
C GLY A 23 -16.58 2.97 1.55
N THR A 24 -15.28 3.20 1.36
CA THR A 24 -14.70 4.54 1.19
C THR A 24 -13.55 4.44 0.19
N GLU A 25 -13.81 4.84 -1.04
CA GLU A 25 -12.80 4.84 -2.10
C GLU A 25 -11.56 5.62 -1.63
N PRO A 26 -10.35 5.08 -1.81
CA PRO A 26 -9.16 5.75 -1.33
C PRO A 26 -8.87 7.02 -2.14
N ALA A 27 -8.41 8.07 -1.46
CA ALA A 27 -8.06 9.32 -2.13
C ALA A 27 -6.87 9.14 -3.09
N PHE A 28 -6.94 9.79 -4.26
CA PHE A 28 -5.83 9.89 -5.21
C PHE A 28 -4.54 10.40 -4.52
N PRO A 29 -3.34 9.86 -4.84
CA PRO A 29 -3.00 8.86 -5.86
C PRO A 29 -2.99 7.42 -5.29
N SER A 30 -4.11 6.99 -4.72
CA SER A 30 -4.29 5.61 -4.25
C SER A 30 -5.36 4.91 -5.07
N VAL A 31 -5.21 3.61 -5.28
CA VAL A 31 -6.16 2.75 -5.99
C VAL A 31 -6.38 1.49 -5.19
N PHE A 32 -7.63 1.05 -5.03
CA PHE A 32 -7.95 -0.25 -4.44
C PHE A 32 -8.51 -1.17 -5.53
N ASP A 33 -7.77 -2.21 -5.89
CA ASP A 33 -8.13 -3.15 -6.95
C ASP A 33 -7.81 -4.59 -6.51
N GLY A 34 -8.72 -5.52 -6.82
CA GLY A 34 -8.52 -6.95 -6.56
C GLY A 34 -8.22 -7.34 -5.10
N GLY A 35 -8.63 -6.52 -4.12
CA GLY A 35 -8.32 -6.75 -2.70
C GLY A 35 -6.98 -6.16 -2.24
N ARG A 36 -6.32 -5.37 -3.08
CA ARG A 36 -5.03 -4.75 -2.81
C ARG A 36 -5.11 -3.24 -2.93
N LEU A 37 -4.60 -2.54 -1.92
CA LEU A 37 -4.41 -1.09 -1.98
C LEU A 37 -3.05 -0.78 -2.60
N TRP A 38 -3.03 -0.01 -3.67
CA TRP A 38 -1.82 0.59 -4.24
C TRP A 38 -1.76 2.06 -3.86
N ARG A 39 -0.59 2.52 -3.42
CA ARG A 39 -0.38 3.92 -3.05
C ARG A 39 1.07 4.34 -3.26
N VAL A 40 1.27 5.60 -3.63
CA VAL A 40 2.60 6.25 -3.57
C VAL A 40 2.72 7.03 -2.27
N VAL A 41 3.82 6.84 -1.54
CA VAL A 41 4.13 7.60 -0.32
C VAL A 41 5.39 8.43 -0.51
N ARG A 42 5.41 9.64 0.04
CA ARG A 42 6.60 10.48 0.11
C ARG A 42 7.39 10.13 1.36
N THR A 43 8.64 9.73 1.19
CA THR A 43 9.56 9.46 2.30
C THR A 43 10.11 10.76 2.91
N SER A 44 10.79 10.67 4.06
CA SER A 44 11.43 11.81 4.71
C SER A 44 12.51 12.47 3.84
N SER A 45 13.12 11.75 2.90
CA SER A 45 14.07 12.29 1.92
C SER A 45 13.40 12.96 0.73
N GLY A 46 12.07 12.97 0.66
CA GLY A 46 11.30 13.51 -0.46
C GLY A 46 11.05 12.51 -1.59
N ALA A 47 11.70 11.34 -1.59
CA ALA A 47 11.53 10.33 -2.62
C ALA A 47 10.11 9.74 -2.60
N LEU A 48 9.53 9.56 -3.79
CA LEU A 48 8.25 8.89 -3.99
C LEU A 48 8.46 7.39 -4.11
N VAL A 49 7.78 6.63 -3.24
CA VAL A 49 7.93 5.19 -3.16
C VAL A 49 6.56 4.54 -3.35
N PRO A 50 6.35 3.76 -4.43
CA PRO A 50 5.13 2.99 -4.60
C PRO A 50 5.11 1.79 -3.65
N LEU A 51 3.95 1.53 -3.06
CA LEU A 51 3.70 0.37 -2.22
C LEU A 51 2.35 -0.27 -2.53
N GLY A 52 2.27 -1.57 -2.25
CA GLY A 52 1.03 -2.35 -2.29
C GLY A 52 0.73 -2.96 -0.93
N VAL A 53 -0.52 -2.93 -0.49
CA VAL A 53 -0.99 -3.51 0.77
C VAL A 53 -2.06 -4.54 0.48
N GLU A 54 -1.89 -5.74 1.02
CA GLU A 54 -2.86 -6.83 0.90
C GLU A 54 -3.12 -7.44 2.28
N GLN A 55 -4.37 -7.80 2.57
CA GLN A 55 -4.70 -8.54 3.78
C GLN A 55 -4.55 -10.05 3.54
N LYS A 56 -3.71 -10.70 4.35
CA LYS A 56 -3.47 -12.15 4.35
C LYS A 56 -4.20 -12.88 5.48
N GLY A 57 -4.39 -12.22 6.61
CA GLY A 57 -5.10 -12.77 7.77
C GLY A 57 -6.62 -12.53 7.75
N PRO A 58 -7.41 -13.33 8.49
CA PRO A 58 -8.85 -13.12 8.63
C PRO A 58 -9.19 -11.82 9.37
N VAL A 59 -10.47 -11.44 9.46
CA VAL A 59 -10.89 -10.16 10.06
C VAL A 59 -10.61 -10.08 11.56
N ASP A 60 -10.71 -11.21 12.26
CA ASP A 60 -10.52 -11.30 13.71
C ASP A 60 -9.04 -11.47 14.12
N GLU A 61 -8.20 -11.92 13.18
CA GLU A 61 -6.74 -12.02 13.33
C GLU A 61 -6.06 -11.39 12.08
N PRO A 62 -6.18 -10.07 11.89
CA PRO A 62 -5.78 -9.43 10.66
C PRO A 62 -4.26 -9.37 10.52
N LEU A 63 -3.76 -9.77 9.35
CA LEU A 63 -2.37 -9.65 8.95
C LEU A 63 -2.30 -8.92 7.62
N LEU A 64 -1.61 -7.78 7.57
CA LEU A 64 -1.37 -7.03 6.36
C LEU A 64 0.06 -7.26 5.86
N LYS A 65 0.19 -7.55 4.58
CA LYS A 65 1.45 -7.59 3.85
C LYS A 65 1.63 -6.29 3.09
N ILE A 66 2.67 -5.53 3.41
CA ILE A 66 3.08 -4.35 2.64
C ILE A 66 4.27 -4.73 1.76
N GLU A 67 4.14 -4.52 0.46
CA GLU A 67 5.22 -4.65 -0.52
C GLU A 67 5.65 -3.26 -0.97
N VAL A 68 6.85 -2.86 -0.58
CA VAL A 68 7.49 -1.59 -0.96
C VAL A 68 8.36 -1.83 -2.18
N LEU A 69 8.04 -1.17 -3.29
CA LEU A 69 8.76 -1.29 -4.55
C LEU A 69 9.94 -0.31 -4.53
N LEU A 70 11.16 -0.84 -4.47
CA LEU A 70 12.38 -0.06 -4.46
C LEU A 70 12.90 0.05 -5.90
N GLY A 71 12.43 1.10 -6.57
CA GLY A 71 12.94 1.57 -7.86
C GLY A 71 12.75 3.09 -7.89
N SER A 72 13.79 3.81 -8.28
CA SER A 72 13.70 5.24 -8.55
C SER A 72 12.73 5.46 -9.70
N VAL A 73 11.55 5.99 -9.41
CA VAL A 73 10.85 6.78 -10.42
C VAL A 73 11.57 8.11 -10.38
N GLU A 74 12.53 8.30 -11.29
CA GLU A 74 13.02 9.64 -11.57
C GLU A 74 11.80 10.44 -12.05
N GLU A 75 11.41 11.49 -11.32
CA GLU A 75 10.50 12.48 -11.88
C GLU A 75 11.25 13.11 -13.06
N GLU A 76 11.03 12.61 -14.28
CA GLU A 76 11.26 13.45 -15.46
C GLU A 76 10.36 14.66 -15.29
N GLY A 77 11.00 15.82 -15.10
CA GLY A 77 10.33 17.06 -14.75
C GLY A 77 9.14 17.32 -15.65
N ALA A 78 7.96 17.44 -15.03
CA ALA A 78 6.82 18.08 -15.69
C ALA A 78 7.18 19.56 -15.85
N GLU A 79 7.51 19.94 -17.09
CA GLU A 79 7.55 21.32 -17.57
C GLU A 79 6.13 21.89 -17.73
#